data_AF-D0DU99-F1
#
_entry.id   AF-D0DU99-F1
#
_cell.length_a   1.000
_cell.length_b   1.000
_cell.length_c   1.000
_cell.angle_alpha   90.00
_cell.angle_beta   90.00
_cell.angle_gamma   90.00
#
_symmetry.space_group_name_H-M   'P 1'
#
loop_
_entity.id
_entity.type
_entity.pdbx_description
1 polymer ?
#
loop_
_entity_poly.entity_id
_entity_poly.type
_entity_poly.pdbx_seq_one_letter_code
_entity_poly.pdbx_strand_id
1 'polypeptide(L)' 'MHPLKFIGSVRDEMHRVVWPTAKENRRDTTIVLSITIFFILFFAFFGWLIHLLMLLFV' A
#
# COMPACT_ATOMS: atom_id res chain seq x y z
N MET A 1 33.84 10.94 -9.03
CA MET A 1 32.78 10.17 -8.35
C MET A 1 32.50 8.93 -9.21
N HIS A 2 32.79 7.72 -8.73
CA HIS A 2 32.59 6.49 -9.50
C HIS A 2 31.26 5.82 -9.10
N PRO A 3 30.18 5.95 -9.91
CA PRO A 3 28.86 5.44 -9.57
C PRO A 3 28.83 3.91 -9.34
N LEU A 4 29.69 3.17 -10.04
CA LEU A 4 29.84 1.72 -9.86
C LEU A 4 30.33 1.34 -8.45
N LYS A 5 31.24 2.13 -7.86
CA LYS A 5 31.75 1.90 -6.50
C LYS A 5 30.71 2.28 -5.43
N PHE A 6 29.89 3.30 -5.73
CA PHE A 6 28.81 3.75 -4.85
C PHE A 6 27.70 2.70 -4.73
N ILE A 7 27.25 2.11 -5.84
CA ILE A 7 26.23 1.04 -5.82
C ILE A 7 26.72 -0.19 -5.04
N GLY A 8 28.01 -0.56 -5.19
CA GLY A 8 28.61 -1.62 -4.38
C GLY A 8 28.54 -1.33 -2.88
N SER A 9 28.92 -0.12 -2.46
CA SER A 9 28.86 0.30 -1.06
C SER A 9 27.43 0.31 -0.50
N VAL A 10 26.42 0.68 -1.31
CA VAL A 10 25.01 0.67 -0.90
C VAL A 10 24.52 -0.77 -0.72
N ARG A 11 24.87 -1.68 -1.63
CA ARG A 11 24.50 -3.10 -1.51
C ARG A 11 25.07 -3.70 -0.23
N ASP A 12 26.33 -3.43 0.07
CA ASP A 12 27.00 -3.95 1.27
C ASP A 12 26.34 -3.44 2.55
N GLU A 13 25.91 -2.17 2.59
CA GLU A 13 25.18 -1.61 3.72
C GLU A 13 23.75 -2.18 3.82
N MET A 14 23.07 -2.37 2.68
CA MET A 14 21.74 -3.00 2.66
C MET A 14 21.76 -4.43 3.20
N HIS A 15 22.84 -5.19 3.05
CA HIS A 15 22.97 -6.52 3.66
C HIS A 15 23.21 -6.48 5.18
N ARG A 16 23.69 -5.36 5.72
CA ARG A 16 23.90 -5.17 7.18
C ARG A 16 22.62 -4.75 7.89
N VAL A 17 21.67 -4.17 7.16
CA VAL A 17 20.35 -3.80 7.69
C VAL A 17 19.50 -5.05 7.91
N VAL A 18 18.78 -5.08 9.04
CA VAL A 18 17.85 -6.18 9.35
C VAL A 18 16.59 -6.02 8.51
N TRP A 19 16.42 -6.90 7.52
CA TRP A 19 15.21 -6.94 6.72
C TRP A 19 14.07 -7.64 7.46
N PRO A 20 12.81 -7.20 7.24
CA PRO A 20 11.65 -7.88 7.79
C PRO A 20 11.60 -9.32 7.30
N THR A 21 11.12 -10.21 8.18
CA THR A 21 10.92 -11.61 7.82
C THR A 21 9.81 -11.75 6.78
N ALA A 22 9.82 -12.86 6.02
CA ALA A 22 8.79 -13.13 5.02
C ALA A 22 7.36 -13.15 5.62
N LYS A 23 7.23 -13.52 6.91
CA LYS A 23 5.97 -13.51 7.65
C LYS A 23 5.47 -12.10 7.91
N GLU A 24 6.35 -11.19 8.33
CA GLU A 24 6.02 -9.78 8.57
C GLU A 24 5.61 -9.09 7.28
N ASN A 25 6.36 -9.29 6.20
CA ASN A 25 6.03 -8.72 4.89
C ASN A 25 4.64 -9.18 4.39
N ARG A 26 4.29 -10.46 4.57
CA ARG A 26 2.97 -10.98 4.21
C ARG A 26 1.86 -10.37 5.06
N ARG A 27 2.08 -10.22 6.37
CA ARG A 27 1.10 -9.59 7.28
C ARG A 27 0.83 -8.16 6.87
N ASP A 28 1.89 -7.39 6.66
CA ASP A 28 1.76 -5.95 6.39
C ASP A 28 1.13 -5.72 5.01
N THR A 29 1.50 -6.52 4.01
CA THR A 29 0.84 -6.51 2.69
C THR A 29 -0.65 -6.89 2.79
N THR A 30 -0.98 -7.89 3.63
CA THR A 30 -2.38 -8.30 3.84
C THR A 30 -3.20 -7.19 4.48
N ILE A 31 -2.64 -6.48 5.47
CA ILE A 31 -3.31 -5.34 6.12
C ILE A 31 -3.60 -4.23 5.10
N VAL A 32 -2.60 -3.85 4.29
CA VAL A 32 -2.78 -2.83 3.25
C VAL A 32 -3.85 -3.25 2.26
N LEU A 33 -3.84 -4.51 1.82
CA LEU A 33 -4.83 -5.03 0.89
C LEU A 33 -6.24 -4.99 1.49
N SER A 34 -6.40 -5.40 2.76
CA SER A 34 -7.69 -5.39 3.46
C SER A 34 -8.25 -3.98 3.60
N ILE A 35 -7.44 -3.02 4.03
CA ILE A 35 -7.87 -1.61 4.19
C ILE A 35 -8.23 -1.02 2.82
N THR A 36 -7.45 -1.31 1.78
CA THR A 36 -7.71 -0.83 0.42
C THR A 36 -9.05 -1.36 -0.09
N ILE A 37 -9.31 -2.66 0.05
CA ILE A 37 -10.58 -3.28 -0.37
C ILE A 37 -11.75 -2.68 0.42
N PHE A 38 -11.60 -2.49 1.73
CA PHE A 38 -12.62 -1.87 2.57
C PHE A 38 -13.00 -0.48 2.06
N PHE A 39 -12.02 0.38 1.77
CA PHE A 39 -12.29 1.73 1.27
C PHE A 39 -12.90 1.74 -0.13
N ILE A 40 -12.48 0.83 -1.02
CA ILE A 40 -13.10 0.67 -2.34
C ILE A 40 -14.60 0.40 -2.19
N LEU A 41 -14.97 -0.56 -1.33
CA LEU A 41 -16.38 -0.90 -1.09
C LEU A 41 -17.13 0.25 -0.43
N PHE A 42 -16.52 0.91 0.56
CA PHE A 42 -17.10 2.05 1.25
C PHE A 42 -17.42 3.18 0.27
N PHE A 43 -16.45 3.61 -0.55
CA PHE A 43 -16.66 4.70 -1.50
C PHE A 43 -17.66 4.33 -2.59
N ALA A 44 -17.64 3.09 -3.08
CA ALA A 44 -18.63 2.61 -4.05
C ALA A 44 -20.05 2.66 -3.46
N PHE A 45 -20.23 2.19 -2.21
CA PHE A 45 -21.51 2.20 -1.52
C PHE A 45 -22.05 3.62 -1.32
N PHE A 46 -21.23 4.52 -0.75
CA PHE A 46 -21.64 5.90 -0.51
C PHE A 46 -21.85 6.69 -1.80
N GLY A 47 -21.04 6.43 -2.84
CA GLY A 47 -21.26 7.01 -4.15
C GLY A 47 -22.64 6.66 -4.71
N TRP A 48 -23.03 5.38 -4.61
CA TRP A 48 -24.36 4.94 -5.03
C TRP A 48 -25.48 5.53 -4.15
N LEU A 49 -25.29 5.57 -2.83
CA LEU A 49 -26.26 6.12 -1.89
C LEU A 49 -26.54 7.61 -2.14
N ILE A 50 -25.49 8.40 -2.36
CA ILE A 50 -25.61 9.83 -2.66
C ILE A 50 -26.30 10.03 -4.01
N HIS A 51 -25.97 9.23 -5.03
CA HIS A 51 -26.66 9.29 -6.32
C HIS A 51 -28.16 9.01 -6.19
N LEU A 52 -28.54 8.02 -5.38
CA LEU A 52 -29.95 7.72 -5.11
C LEU A 52 -30.65 8.84 -4.34
N LEU A 53 -29.99 9.43 -3.34
CA LEU A 53 -30.50 10.61 -2.64
C LEU A 53 -30.70 11.79 -3.60
N MET A 54 -29.75 12.04 -4.50
CA MET A 54 -29.86 13.12 -5.48
C MET A 54 -31.08 12.95 -6.39
N LEU A 55 -31.36 11.72 -6.85
CA LEU A 55 -32.56 11.40 -7.64
C LEU A 55 -33.88 11.53 -6.85
N LEU A 56 -33.84 11.51 -5.52
CA LEU A 56 -35.02 11.70 -4.68
C LEU A 56 -35.38 13.18 -4.54
N PHE A 57 -34.39 14.09 -4.58
CA PHE A 57 -34.57 15.52 -4.38
C PHE A 57 -34.69 16.34 -5.67
N VAL A 58 -34.21 15.83 -6.81
CA VAL A 58 -34.42 16.37 -8.16
C VAL A 58 -35.61 15.71 -8.82
#